data_AF-A0A3A5UM85-F1
#
_entry.id   AF-A0A3A5UM85-F1
#
_cell.length_a   1.000
_cell.length_b   1.000
_cell.length_c   1.000
_cell.angle_alpha   90.00
_cell.angle_beta   90.00
_cell.angle_gamma   90.00
#
_symmetry.space_group_name_H-M   'P 1'
#
loop_
_entity.id
_entity.type
_entity.pdbx_description
1 polymer ?
#
loop_
_entity_poly.entity_id
_entity_poly.type
_entity_poly.pdbx_seq_one_letter_code
_entity_poly.pdbx_strand_id
1 'polypeptide(L)' 'MERKCNIDAKGKLFRFTIGMFSVISGIVIISLFNLNIFLSEEILLMGIFSIIGGLFAIWEAREGWCIVRAIGIRTPF' A
#
# COMPACT_ATOMS: atom_id res chain seq x y z
N MET A 1 -7.08 11.75 23.54
CA MET A 1 -6.55 10.38 23.48
C MET A 1 -5.14 10.43 22.91
N GLU A 2 -4.15 9.95 23.66
CA GLU A 2 -2.78 9.80 23.19
C GLU A 2 -2.75 8.76 22.06
N ARG A 3 -2.43 9.18 20.83
CA ARG A 3 -2.30 8.26 19.68
C ARG A 3 -1.00 7.48 19.82
N LYS A 4 -0.99 6.42 20.63
CA LYS A 4 0.14 5.47 20.67
C LYS A 4 0.17 4.64 19.39
N CYS A 5 0.81 5.19 18.36
CA CYS A 5 1.21 4.40 17.20
C CYS A 5 2.28 3.41 17.61
N ASN A 6 2.06 2.13 17.26
CA ASN A 6 3.04 1.07 17.51
C ASN A 6 4.18 1.03 16.49
N ILE A 7 4.07 1.83 15.42
CA ILE A 7 5.02 1.77 14.31
C ILE A 7 6.05 2.89 14.48
N ASP A 8 7.30 2.48 14.67
CA ASP A 8 8.46 3.36 14.70
C ASP A 8 8.57 4.16 13.39
N ALA A 9 9.18 5.35 13.47
CA ALA A 9 9.41 6.19 12.31
C ALA A 9 10.12 5.45 11.15
N LYS A 10 11.04 4.54 11.46
CA LYS A 10 11.71 3.67 10.47
C LYS A 10 10.74 2.71 9.78
N GLY A 11 9.84 2.08 10.55
CA GLY A 11 8.83 1.16 10.02
C GLY A 11 7.77 1.88 9.17
N LYS A 12 7.46 3.14 9.50
CA LYS A 12 6.61 4.00 8.69
C LYS A 12 7.29 4.33 7.35
N LEU A 13 8.55 4.75 7.39
CA LEU A 13 9.29 5.15 6.19
C LEU A 13 9.48 3.97 5.22
N PHE A 14 9.80 2.78 5.74
CA PHE A 14 9.92 1.57 4.92
C PHE A 14 8.59 1.20 4.24
N ARG A 15 7.46 1.21 4.97
CA ARG A 15 6.15 0.93 4.38
C ARG A 15 5.75 1.96 3.33
N PHE A 16 6.07 3.23 3.57
CA PHE A 16 5.80 4.29 2.61
C PHE A 16 6.60 4.12 1.32
N THR A 17 7.89 3.81 1.41
CA THR A 17 8.75 3.64 0.23
C THR A 17 8.33 2.44 -0.60
N ILE A 18 8.15 1.26 0.02
CA ILE A 18 7.70 0.06 -0.73
C ILE A 18 6.30 0.28 -1.31
N GLY A 19 5.41 0.96 -0.58
CA GLY A 19 4.07 1.27 -1.05
C GLY A 19 4.08 2.19 -2.26
N MET A 20 4.89 3.25 -2.24
CA MET A 20 5.09 4.14 -3.39
C MET A 20 5.66 3.39 -4.60
N PHE A 21 6.68 2.56 -4.42
CA PHE A 21 7.22 1.75 -5.52
C PHE A 21 6.18 0.79 -6.10
N SER A 22 5.37 0.16 -5.25
CA SER A 22 4.30 -0.76 -5.66
C SER A 22 3.16 -0.04 -6.40
N VAL A 23 2.79 1.18 -6.00
CA VAL A 23 1.82 1.99 -6.75
C VAL A 23 2.39 2.38 -8.12
N ILE A 24 3.64 2.85 -8.17
CA ILE A 24 4.30 3.25 -9.41
C ILE A 24 4.41 2.05 -10.37
N SER A 25 4.84 0.89 -9.90
CA SER A 25 4.94 -0.31 -10.73
C SER A 25 3.57 -0.74 -11.26
N GLY A 26 2.52 -0.66 -10.44
CA GLY A 26 1.15 -0.96 -10.86
C GLY A 26 0.64 0.00 -11.95
N ILE A 27 0.89 1.30 -11.81
CA ILE A 27 0.54 2.30 -12.84
C ILE A 27 1.29 2.02 -14.15
N VAL A 28 2.56 1.67 -14.08
CA VAL A 28 3.37 1.31 -15.25
C VAL A 28 2.78 0.08 -15.94
N ILE A 29 2.46 -0.99 -15.19
CA ILE A 29 1.86 -2.21 -15.75
C ILE A 29 0.54 -1.92 -16.46
N ILE A 30 -0.37 -1.16 -15.83
CA ILE A 30 -1.66 -0.79 -16.43
C ILE A 30 -1.46 0.08 -17.68
N SER A 31 -0.48 0.99 -17.66
CA SER A 31 -0.16 1.84 -18.82
C SER A 31 0.36 1.01 -19.99
N LEU A 32 1.24 0.03 -19.73
CA LEU A 32 1.77 -0.89 -20.75
C LEU A 32 0.67 -1.81 -21.32
N PHE A 33 -0.27 -2.25 -20.49
CA PHE A 33 -1.45 -2.99 -20.95
C PHE A 33 -2.33 -2.14 -21.89
N ASN A 34 -2.59 -0.87 -21.56
CA ASN A 34 -3.35 0.05 -22.42
C ASN A 34 -2.65 0.33 -23.77
N LEU A 35 -1.32 0.21 -23.83
CA LEU A 35 -0.53 0.31 -25.06
C LEU A 35 -0.53 -0.99 -25.89
N ASN A 36 -1.30 -2.01 -25.48
CA ASN A 36 -1.33 -3.36 -26.07
C ASN A 36 0.04 -4.07 -26.09
N ILE A 37 0.95 -3.70 -25.17
CA ILE A 37 2.26 -4.36 -25.02
C ILE A 37 2.09 -5.72 -24.32
N PHE A 38 1.13 -5.80 -23.40
CA PHE A 38 0.73 -7.04 -22.74
C PHE A 38 -0.68 -7.44 -23.20
N LEU A 39 -0.86 -8.72 -23.50
CA LEU A 39 -2.12 -9.29 -24.01
C LEU A 39 -2.85 -10.15 -22.97
N SER A 40 -2.26 -10.39 -21.79
CA SER A 40 -2.86 -11.23 -20.75
C SER A 40 -3.57 -10.40 -19.68
N GLU A 41 -4.81 -10.78 -19.39
CA GLU A 41 -5.60 -10.16 -18.32
C GLU A 41 -5.01 -10.40 -16.92
N GLU A 42 -4.22 -11.47 -16.75
CA GLU A 42 -3.49 -11.74 -15.51
C GLU A 42 -2.50 -10.62 -15.15
N ILE A 43 -1.84 -10.03 -16.15
CA ILE A 43 -0.90 -8.91 -15.95
C ILE A 43 -1.67 -7.64 -15.54
N LEU A 44 -2.86 -7.42 -16.09
CA LEU A 44 -3.72 -6.32 -15.68
C LEU A 44 -4.14 -6.47 -14.20
N LEU A 45 -4.56 -7.67 -13.80
CA LEU A 45 -4.88 -8.01 -12.41
C LEU A 45 -3.69 -7.75 -11.48
N MET A 46 -2.48 -8.16 -11.86
CA MET A 46 -1.26 -7.86 -11.09
C MET A 46 -1.03 -6.36 -10.93
N GLY A 47 -1.24 -5.56 -11.99
CA GLY A 47 -1.16 -4.11 -11.93
C GLY A 47 -2.14 -3.51 -10.92
N ILE A 48 -3.39 -3.96 -10.94
CA ILE A 48 -4.44 -3.52 -10.02
C ILE A 48 -4.09 -3.90 -8.56
N PHE A 49 -3.71 -5.16 -8.31
CA PHE A 49 -3.32 -5.60 -6.97
C PHE A 49 -2.08 -4.87 -6.44
N SER A 50 -1.12 -4.54 -7.31
CA SER A 50 0.05 -3.73 -6.95
C SER A 50 -0.36 -2.33 -6.51
N ILE A 51 -1.31 -1.68 -7.20
CA ILE A 51 -1.82 -0.37 -6.77
C ILE A 51 -2.54 -0.46 -5.43
N ILE A 52 -3.47 -1.42 -5.29
CA ILE A 52 -4.27 -1.56 -4.06
C ILE A 52 -3.36 -1.89 -2.86
N GLY A 53 -2.44 -2.85 -3.03
CA GLY A 53 -1.47 -3.23 -2.01
C GLY A 53 -0.52 -2.08 -1.65
N GLY A 54 -0.05 -1.32 -2.65
CA GLY A 54 0.79 -0.16 -2.43
C GLY A 54 0.08 0.98 -1.68
N LEU A 55 -1.17 1.28 -2.05
CA LEU A 55 -2.01 2.25 -1.34
C LEU A 55 -2.28 1.83 0.11
N PHE A 56 -2.51 0.53 0.34
CA PHE A 56 -2.66 -0.02 1.67
C PHE A 56 -1.38 0.16 2.50
N ALA A 57 -0.20 -0.14 1.95
CA ALA A 57 1.08 0.07 2.62
C ALA A 57 1.34 1.55 2.95
N ILE A 58 0.97 2.48 2.06
CA ILE A 58 1.04 3.93 2.31
C ILE A 58 0.09 4.34 3.45
N TRP A 59 -1.13 3.80 3.49
CA TRP A 59 -2.08 4.05 4.57
C TRP A 59 -1.55 3.56 5.93
N GLU A 60 -0.98 2.35 5.96
CA GLU A 60 -0.33 1.80 7.15
C GLU A 60 0.83 2.68 7.64
N ALA A 61 1.62 3.23 6.70
CA ALA A 61 2.77 4.07 7.00
C ALA A 61 2.40 5.39 7.66
N ARG A 62 1.23 5.97 7.37
CA ARG A 62 0.81 7.25 7.96
C ARG A 62 0.35 7.03 9.40
N GLU A 63 -0.88 6.56 9.55
CA GLU A 63 -1.58 6.44 10.84
C GLU A 63 -2.59 5.28 10.83
N GLY A 64 -2.58 4.39 9.83
CA GLY A 64 -3.63 3.38 9.66
C GLY A 64 -3.85 2.54 10.92
N TRP A 65 -2.76 2.00 11.47
CA TRP A 65 -2.78 1.21 12.69
C TRP A 65 -3.09 2.02 13.96
N CYS A 66 -2.76 3.32 13.97
CA CYS A 66 -3.18 4.24 15.02
C CYS A 66 -4.71 4.41 15.03
N ILE A 67 -5.31 4.60 13.85
CA ILE A 67 -6.76 4.80 13.67
C ILE A 67 -7.52 3.53 14.05
N VAL A 68 -7.06 2.37 13.57
CA VAL A 68 -7.66 1.06 13.89
C VAL A 68 -7.71 0.83 15.41
N ARG A 69 -6.62 1.15 16.11
CA ARG A 69 -6.56 1.06 17.57
C ARG A 69 -7.45 2.08 18.27
N ALA A 70 -7.57 3.30 17.74
CA ALA A 70 -8.44 4.34 18.28
C ALA A 70 -9.94 3.98 18.19
N ILE A 71 -10.32 3.16 17.20
CA ILE A 71 -11.71 2.66 17.03
C ILE A 71 -11.96 1.39 17.90
N GLY A 72 -10.97 0.95 18.68
CA GLY A 72 -11.11 -0.15 19.65
C GLY A 72 -10.75 -1.54 19.12
N ILE A 73 -10.20 -1.64 17.90
CA ILE A 73 -9.71 -2.91 17.37
C ILE A 73 -8.38 -3.25 18.05
N ARG A 74 -8.33 -4.41 18.72
CA ARG A 74 -7.09 -4.93 19.30
C ARG A 74 -6.19 -5.48 18.19
N THR A 75 -5.17 -4.71 17.84
CA THR A 75 -4.09 -5.12 16.95
C THR A 75 -2.99 -5.79 17.76
N PRO A 76 -2.50 -7.00 17.40
CA PRO A 76 -1.30 -7.54 18.01
C PRO A 76 -0.10 -6.61 17.77
N PHE A 77 0.86 -6.65 18.70
CA PHE A 77 2.10 -5.87 18.62
C PHE A 77 3.03 -6.45 17.57
#